data_AF-A0A1Q4ZI41-F1
#
_entry.id   AF-A0A1Q4ZI41-F1
#
_cell.length_a   1.000
_cell.length_b   1.000
_cell.length_c   1.000
_cell.angle_alpha   90.00
_cell.angle_beta   90.00
_cell.angle_gamma   90.00
#
_symmetry.space_group_name_H-M   'P 1'
#
loop_
_entity.id
_entity.type
_entity.pdbx_description
1 polymer ?
#
loop_
_entity_poly.entity_id
_entity_poly.type
_entity_poly.pdbx_seq_one_letter_code
_entity_poly.pdbx_strand_id
1 'polypeptide(L)'
;MTAAAPIGVDLLTHLPRLQLRFSSSASLVATDADDDPATLEWSCKAVLPVWEPMDDEEVTEGEGLLSPDVSLSRSPRDDGEELTIFKMSGLTLDLWRIHRIYDSLDSRSSDYEHFARLFDSSGDMGLHAEVEECLIGGTHVVLIDRARLAPAWRGLGGVGRLLIGRLLRWTTNSAALVATHPFPIDIPVDERDDTARLARETSVVQKTWQSLGFEPVPR
;
A
#
# COMPACT_ATOMS: atom_id res chain seq x y z
N MET A 1 -0.81 -18.60 -6.04
CA MET A 1 0.41 -19.36 -6.39
C MET A 1 1.58 -18.39 -6.41
N THR A 2 2.66 -18.68 -5.69
CA THR A 2 3.92 -17.94 -5.80
C THR A 2 4.50 -18.27 -7.17
N ALA A 3 4.77 -17.27 -8.01
CA ALA A 3 5.66 -17.49 -9.15
C ALA A 3 7.00 -17.95 -8.57
N ALA A 4 7.58 -19.03 -9.09
CA ALA A 4 8.92 -19.42 -8.69
C ALA A 4 9.84 -18.22 -8.98
N ALA A 5 10.75 -17.90 -8.07
CA ALA A 5 11.79 -16.91 -8.37
C ALA A 5 12.46 -17.33 -9.70
N PRO A 6 12.72 -16.38 -10.62
CA PRO A 6 13.38 -16.71 -11.87
C PRO A 6 14.65 -17.51 -11.57
N ILE A 7 14.87 -18.58 -12.35
CA ILE A 7 15.99 -19.50 -12.15
C ILE A 7 17.28 -18.68 -12.13
N GLY A 8 18.01 -18.69 -11.00
CA GLY A 8 19.35 -18.12 -10.90
C GLY A 8 19.51 -16.79 -10.15
N VAL A 9 18.43 -16.12 -9.70
CA VAL A 9 18.56 -14.85 -8.95
C VAL A 9 18.15 -15.01 -7.49
N ASP A 10 19.09 -14.81 -6.56
CA ASP A 10 18.77 -14.67 -5.14
C ASP A 10 18.30 -13.25 -4.84
N LEU A 11 17.00 -12.99 -4.99
CA LEU A 11 16.40 -11.67 -4.77
C LEU A 11 16.71 -11.07 -3.38
N LEU A 12 16.99 -11.89 -2.37
CA LEU A 12 17.28 -11.40 -1.02
C LEU A 12 18.63 -10.67 -0.93
N THR A 13 19.61 -10.99 -1.79
CA THR A 13 20.90 -10.27 -1.83
C THR A 13 20.73 -8.82 -2.25
N HIS A 14 19.67 -8.50 -3.00
CA HIS A 14 19.36 -7.15 -3.47
C HIS A 14 18.55 -6.33 -2.46
N LEU A 15 18.07 -6.93 -1.36
CA LEU A 15 17.28 -6.22 -0.35
C LEU A 15 17.98 -4.95 0.20
N PRO A 16 19.30 -4.97 0.50
CA PRO A 16 20.01 -3.77 0.98
C PRO A 16 20.11 -2.64 -0.06
N ARG A 17 19.92 -2.95 -1.35
CA ARG A 17 19.96 -1.97 -2.45
C ARG A 17 18.63 -1.25 -2.64
N LEU A 18 17.55 -1.73 -2.02
CA LEU A 18 16.23 -1.12 -2.17
C LEU A 18 16.22 0.29 -1.60
N GLN A 19 15.69 1.20 -2.40
CA GLN A 19 15.41 2.56 -2.01
C GLN A 19 13.91 2.72 -1.79
N LEU A 20 13.55 3.39 -0.70
CA LEU A 20 12.16 3.71 -0.40
C LEU A 20 11.87 5.14 -0.82
N ARG A 21 10.74 5.35 -1.49
CA ARG A 21 10.28 6.65 -1.97
C ARG A 21 8.91 6.96 -1.42
N PHE A 22 8.69 8.22 -1.10
CA PHE A 22 7.43 8.78 -0.64
C PHE A 22 7.10 10.00 -1.48
N SER A 23 5.86 10.08 -1.93
CA SER A 23 5.29 11.25 -2.60
C SER A 23 3.91 11.51 -2.02
N SER A 24 3.58 12.78 -1.81
CA SER A 24 2.26 13.18 -1.33
C SER A 24 1.78 14.45 -2.02
N SER A 25 0.47 14.60 -2.11
CA SER A 25 -0.21 15.76 -2.68
C SER A 25 -1.43 16.13 -1.83
N ALA A 26 -1.61 17.43 -1.61
CA ALA A 26 -2.77 17.98 -0.95
C ALA A 26 -3.14 19.29 -1.65
N SER A 27 -4.43 19.56 -1.73
CA SER A 27 -4.95 20.80 -2.27
C SER A 27 -4.84 21.92 -1.24
N LEU A 28 -4.45 23.11 -1.68
CA LEU A 28 -4.38 24.28 -0.79
C LEU A 28 -5.77 24.91 -0.55
N VAL A 29 -6.65 24.77 -1.54
CA VAL A 29 -7.99 25.33 -1.56
C VAL A 29 -8.92 24.26 -2.14
N ALA A 30 -10.08 24.07 -1.53
CA ALA A 30 -11.12 23.20 -2.08
C ALA A 30 -11.73 23.87 -3.31
N THR A 31 -11.51 23.27 -4.48
CA THR A 31 -12.24 23.57 -5.72
C THR A 31 -13.48 22.71 -5.84
N ASP A 32 -13.35 21.44 -5.49
CA ASP A 32 -14.40 20.41 -5.49
C ASP A 32 -14.25 19.48 -4.26
N ALA A 33 -15.09 18.44 -4.16
CA ALA A 33 -15.13 17.54 -2.99
C ALA A 33 -13.89 16.61 -2.87
N ASP A 34 -13.27 16.27 -3.99
CA ASP A 34 -12.02 15.49 -4.10
C ASP A 34 -10.76 16.33 -3.82
N ASP A 35 -10.91 17.65 -3.66
CA ASP A 35 -9.81 18.60 -3.43
C ASP A 35 -9.85 19.22 -2.02
N ASP A 36 -10.49 18.55 -1.05
CA ASP A 36 -10.58 19.09 0.31
C ASP A 36 -9.17 19.28 0.93
N PRO A 37 -8.81 20.50 1.39
CA PRO A 37 -7.49 20.77 1.99
C PRO A 37 -7.25 20.02 3.31
N ALA A 38 -8.26 19.38 3.88
CA ALA A 38 -8.14 18.45 5.00
C ALA A 38 -7.66 17.05 4.58
N THR A 39 -7.39 16.83 3.30
CA THR A 39 -6.93 15.53 2.78
C THR A 39 -5.51 15.61 2.24
N LEU A 40 -4.77 14.51 2.38
CA LEU A 40 -3.43 14.32 1.83
C LEU A 40 -3.36 12.95 1.17
N GLU A 41 -3.27 12.93 -0.14
CA GLU A 41 -3.01 11.72 -0.89
C GLU A 41 -1.52 11.38 -0.81
N TRP A 42 -1.22 10.09 -0.70
CA TRP A 42 0.16 9.64 -0.64
C TRP A 42 0.39 8.34 -1.38
N SER A 43 1.62 8.18 -1.88
CA SER A 43 2.12 6.93 -2.44
C SER A 43 3.55 6.68 -1.97
N CYS A 44 3.77 5.43 -1.57
CA CYS A 44 5.06 4.88 -1.22
C CYS A 44 5.49 3.84 -2.26
N LYS A 45 6.78 3.80 -2.58
CA LYS A 45 7.35 2.76 -3.46
C LYS A 45 8.65 2.22 -2.88
N ALA A 46 8.93 0.94 -3.10
CA ALA A 46 10.27 0.39 -2.96
C ALA A 46 10.81 0.10 -4.36
N VAL A 47 11.99 0.65 -4.64
CA VAL A 47 12.61 0.61 -5.96
C VAL A 47 14.00 0.02 -5.90
N LEU A 48 14.35 -0.80 -6.88
CA LEU A 48 15.67 -1.39 -7.05
C LEU A 48 16.36 -0.70 -8.24
N PRO A 49 17.44 0.07 -8.03
CA PRO A 49 18.25 0.56 -9.13
C PRO A 49 19.06 -0.59 -9.74
N VAL A 50 19.00 -0.69 -11.07
CA VAL A 50 19.76 -1.62 -11.90
C VAL A 50 20.69 -0.78 -12.77
N TRP A 51 21.99 -0.96 -12.59
CA TRP A 51 23.02 -0.25 -13.35
C TRP A 51 23.33 -0.99 -14.64
N GLU A 52 23.93 -0.28 -15.60
CA GLU A 52 24.52 -0.92 -16.77
C GLU A 52 25.60 -1.92 -16.32
N PRO A 53 25.54 -3.18 -16.80
CA PRO A 53 26.49 -4.20 -16.39
C PRO A 53 27.89 -3.88 -16.93
N MET A 54 28.90 -4.07 -16.08
CA MET A 54 30.32 -3.81 -16.38
C MET A 54 31.06 -5.09 -16.83
N ASP A 55 30.50 -6.27 -16.54
CA ASP A 55 31.03 -7.58 -16.93
C ASP A 55 29.93 -8.61 -17.23
N ASP A 56 30.33 -9.79 -17.74
CA ASP A 56 29.42 -10.86 -18.18
C ASP A 56 28.62 -11.50 -17.02
N GLU A 57 29.13 -11.43 -15.78
CA GLU A 57 28.43 -11.94 -14.59
C GLU A 57 27.28 -11.01 -14.21
N GLU A 58 27.53 -9.70 -14.23
CA GLU A 58 26.51 -8.66 -14.03
C GLU A 58 25.45 -8.64 -15.14
N VAL A 59 25.81 -9.00 -16.39
CA VAL A 59 24.83 -9.17 -17.48
C VAL A 59 23.81 -10.25 -17.14
N THR A 60 24.28 -11.42 -16.70
CA THR A 60 23.42 -12.57 -16.41
C THR A 60 22.51 -12.29 -15.21
N GLU A 61 23.05 -11.65 -14.17
CA GLU A 61 22.28 -11.21 -12.99
C GLU A 61 21.23 -10.14 -13.37
N GLY A 62 21.62 -9.18 -14.21
CA GLY A 62 20.75 -8.13 -14.73
C GLY A 62 19.58 -8.68 -15.54
N GLU A 63 19.81 -9.63 -16.45
CA GLU A 63 18.75 -10.28 -17.23
C GLU A 63 17.71 -10.97 -16.33
N GLY A 64 18.17 -11.62 -15.25
CA GLY A 64 17.28 -12.25 -14.29
C GLY A 64 16.41 -11.25 -13.51
N LEU A 65 16.95 -10.08 -13.15
CA LEU A 65 16.19 -8.98 -12.52
C LEU A 65 15.16 -8.36 -13.47
N LEU A 66 15.40 -8.44 -14.78
CA LEU A 66 14.49 -7.98 -15.82
C LEU A 66 13.41 -9.01 -16.19
N SER A 67 13.19 -10.03 -15.37
CA SER A 67 12.01 -10.89 -15.48
C SER A 67 10.72 -10.11 -15.11
N PRO A 68 9.57 -10.34 -15.80
CA PRO A 68 8.32 -9.63 -15.53
C PRO A 68 7.80 -9.84 -14.09
N ASP A 69 8.12 -10.96 -13.45
CA ASP A 69 7.63 -11.26 -12.09
C ASP A 69 8.42 -10.53 -10.98
N VAL A 70 9.59 -9.97 -11.30
CA VAL A 70 10.49 -9.30 -10.33
C VAL A 70 10.05 -7.87 -10.05
N SER A 71 9.38 -7.21 -10.99
CA SER A 71 9.00 -5.79 -10.90
C SER A 71 7.53 -5.57 -11.22
N LEU A 72 6.87 -4.68 -10.48
CA LEU A 72 5.54 -4.16 -10.82
C LEU A 72 5.56 -3.19 -12.01
N SER A 73 6.65 -2.44 -12.16
CA SER A 73 6.87 -1.50 -13.26
C SER A 73 8.36 -1.19 -13.40
N ARG A 74 8.74 -0.69 -14.58
CA ARG A 74 10.10 -0.24 -14.90
C ARG A 74 10.09 1.21 -15.34
N SER A 75 11.13 1.94 -15.00
CA SER A 75 11.34 3.30 -15.47
C SER A 75 12.81 3.52 -15.81
N PRO A 76 13.12 4.21 -16.92
CA PRO A 76 14.50 4.53 -17.27
C PRO A 76 15.09 5.54 -16.27
N ARG A 77 16.41 5.48 -16.10
CA ARG A 77 17.25 6.45 -15.40
C ARG A 77 18.40 6.87 -16.31
N ASP A 78 19.07 7.96 -15.96
CA ASP A 78 20.26 8.44 -16.67
C ASP A 78 21.40 7.41 -16.69
N ASP A 79 21.46 6.52 -15.70
CA ASP A 79 22.52 5.54 -15.44
C ASP A 79 22.03 4.06 -15.45
N GLY A 80 20.86 3.78 -16.03
CA GLY A 80 20.31 2.44 -16.13
C GLY A 80 18.78 2.39 -16.01
N GLU A 81 18.27 1.43 -15.25
CA GLU A 81 16.83 1.25 -15.03
C GLU A 81 16.48 1.22 -13.53
N GLU A 82 15.22 1.54 -13.25
CA GLU A 82 14.65 1.43 -11.93
C GLU A 82 13.45 0.48 -11.94
N LEU A 83 13.53 -0.55 -11.11
CA LEU A 83 12.49 -1.55 -10.95
C LEU A 83 11.65 -1.22 -9.71
N THR A 84 10.37 -0.93 -9.88
CA THR A 84 9.45 -0.80 -8.74
C THR A 84 9.03 -2.19 -8.30
N ILE A 85 9.45 -2.63 -7.11
CA ILE A 85 9.12 -3.97 -6.59
C ILE A 85 7.90 -3.95 -5.66
N PHE A 86 7.61 -2.80 -5.05
CA PHE A 86 6.52 -2.62 -4.11
C PHE A 86 5.90 -1.23 -4.29
N LYS A 87 4.57 -1.16 -4.17
CA LYS A 87 3.82 0.09 -4.17
C LYS A 87 2.75 0.03 -3.09
N MET A 88 2.61 1.11 -2.32
CA MET A 88 1.51 1.32 -1.39
C MET A 88 0.94 2.73 -1.61
N SER A 89 -0.36 2.90 -1.49
CA SER A 89 -1.02 4.20 -1.60
C SER A 89 -2.20 4.29 -0.66
N GLY A 90 -2.59 5.52 -0.38
CA GLY A 90 -3.71 5.79 0.49
C GLY A 90 -3.96 7.27 0.64
N LEU A 91 -4.79 7.56 1.64
CA LEU A 91 -5.33 8.87 1.94
C LEU A 91 -5.13 9.15 3.42
N THR A 92 -4.72 10.36 3.75
CA THR A 92 -4.72 10.86 5.12
C THR A 92 -5.78 11.94 5.25
N LEU A 93 -6.59 11.86 6.29
CA LEU A 93 -7.68 12.80 6.60
C LEU A 93 -7.36 13.53 7.89
N ASP A 94 -7.43 14.86 7.89
CA ASP A 94 -7.39 15.69 9.11
C ASP A 94 -8.81 15.81 9.68
N LEU A 95 -9.04 15.14 10.81
CA LEU A 95 -10.34 15.07 11.46
C LEU A 95 -10.86 16.42 11.95
N TRP A 96 -9.98 17.40 12.17
CA TRP A 96 -10.38 18.72 12.66
C TRP A 96 -10.87 19.65 11.55
N ARG A 97 -10.47 19.37 10.32
CA ARG A 97 -10.70 20.25 9.17
C ARG A 97 -11.68 19.68 8.17
N ILE A 98 -11.78 18.35 8.10
CA ILE A 98 -12.68 17.70 7.17
C ILE A 98 -14.12 17.92 7.62
N HIS A 99 -14.95 18.43 6.72
CA HIS A 99 -16.37 18.70 7.01
C HIS A 99 -17.32 17.81 6.23
N ARG A 100 -16.83 17.12 5.19
CA ARG A 100 -17.65 16.24 4.34
C ARG A 100 -16.88 14.99 3.97
N ILE A 101 -16.71 14.09 4.95
CA ILE A 101 -15.90 12.90 4.78
C ILE A 101 -16.43 12.04 3.63
N TYR A 102 -17.73 11.77 3.61
CA TYR A 102 -18.33 10.91 2.58
C TYR A 102 -18.21 11.48 1.17
N ASP A 103 -18.54 12.77 0.95
CA ASP A 103 -18.35 13.43 -0.35
C ASP A 103 -16.89 13.33 -0.84
N SER A 104 -15.94 13.45 0.09
CA SER A 104 -14.51 13.39 -0.23
C SER A 104 -14.01 11.97 -0.52
N LEU A 105 -14.58 10.95 0.13
CA LEU A 105 -14.26 9.55 -0.16
C LEU A 105 -14.90 9.08 -1.48
N ASP A 106 -16.19 9.39 -1.69
CA ASP A 106 -16.99 8.95 -2.83
C ASP A 106 -16.50 9.56 -4.15
N SER A 107 -16.03 10.81 -4.12
CA SER A 107 -15.49 11.49 -5.30
C SER A 107 -14.19 10.87 -5.81
N ARG A 108 -13.42 10.20 -4.95
CA ARG A 108 -12.11 9.61 -5.31
C ARG A 108 -12.21 8.20 -5.85
N SER A 109 -12.90 7.31 -5.13
CA SER A 109 -12.95 5.89 -5.48
C SER A 109 -14.05 5.20 -4.68
N SER A 110 -14.82 4.35 -5.35
CA SER A 110 -15.78 3.43 -4.69
C SER A 110 -15.10 2.51 -3.67
N ASP A 111 -13.80 2.24 -3.82
CA ASP A 111 -13.06 1.38 -2.89
C ASP A 111 -12.98 2.00 -1.47
N TYR A 112 -13.17 3.32 -1.33
CA TYR A 112 -13.19 3.98 -0.02
C TYR A 112 -14.50 3.78 0.75
N GLU A 113 -15.58 3.32 0.11
CA GLU A 113 -16.86 3.02 0.76
C GLU A 113 -16.68 2.04 1.93
N HIS A 114 -15.71 1.12 1.83
CA HIS A 114 -15.40 0.14 2.86
C HIS A 114 -14.94 0.77 4.19
N PHE A 115 -14.47 2.02 4.18
CA PHE A 115 -14.05 2.76 5.36
C PHE A 115 -15.19 3.59 5.99
N ALA A 116 -16.37 3.64 5.37
CA ALA A 116 -17.49 4.45 5.85
C ALA A 116 -17.86 4.17 7.32
N ARG A 117 -17.68 2.91 7.76
CA ARG A 117 -17.94 2.45 9.13
C ARG A 117 -17.02 3.02 10.19
N LEU A 118 -15.89 3.61 9.80
CA LEU A 118 -14.97 4.25 10.73
C LEU A 118 -15.51 5.59 11.22
N PHE A 119 -16.45 6.20 10.47
CA PHE A 119 -16.96 7.54 10.71
C PHE A 119 -18.38 7.48 11.26
N ASP A 120 -18.80 8.53 11.97
CA ASP A 120 -20.18 8.65 12.41
C ASP A 120 -21.13 8.71 11.19
N SER A 121 -22.35 8.21 11.38
CA SER A 121 -23.46 8.21 10.44
C SER A 121 -23.77 9.59 9.81
N SER A 122 -23.45 10.68 10.52
CA SER A 122 -23.58 12.03 9.98
C SER A 122 -22.49 12.38 8.95
N GLY A 123 -21.31 11.75 9.00
CA GLY A 123 -20.14 12.09 8.17
C GLY A 123 -19.51 13.46 8.47
N ASP A 124 -20.21 14.27 9.26
CA ASP A 124 -19.87 15.63 9.68
C ASP A 124 -19.11 15.65 11.02
N MET A 125 -19.31 14.61 11.85
CA MET A 125 -18.80 14.51 13.22
C MET A 125 -17.78 13.37 13.38
N GLY A 126 -16.64 13.48 12.71
CA GLY A 126 -15.46 12.67 13.02
C GLY A 126 -15.66 11.14 12.99
N LEU A 127 -14.98 10.44 13.91
CA LEU A 127 -14.96 8.98 13.99
C LEU A 127 -16.19 8.42 14.72
N HIS A 128 -16.58 7.19 14.37
CA HIS A 128 -17.62 6.46 15.10
C HIS A 128 -17.20 6.26 16.56
N ALA A 129 -18.14 6.35 17.51
CA ALA A 129 -17.85 6.35 18.95
C ALA A 129 -17.02 5.14 19.41
N GLU A 130 -17.35 3.94 18.93
CA GLU A 130 -16.61 2.71 19.27
C GLU A 130 -15.14 2.74 18.78
N VAL A 131 -14.87 3.46 17.70
CA VAL A 131 -13.52 3.66 17.16
C VAL A 131 -12.81 4.77 17.92
N GLU A 132 -13.53 5.85 18.25
CA GLU A 132 -13.01 6.99 19.01
C GLU A 132 -12.51 6.57 20.40
N GLU A 133 -13.24 5.68 21.08
CA GLU A 133 -12.85 5.13 22.39
C GLU A 133 -11.52 4.34 22.35
N CYS A 134 -11.13 3.84 21.18
CA CYS A 134 -9.90 3.08 20.99
C CYS A 134 -8.68 3.96 20.66
N LEU A 135 -8.85 5.28 20.51
CA LEU A 135 -7.78 6.19 20.12
C LEU A 135 -6.90 6.57 21.30
N ILE A 136 -5.59 6.41 21.12
CA ILE A 136 -4.59 6.76 22.14
C ILE A 136 -4.12 8.24 21.97
N GLY A 137 -4.46 8.87 20.84
CA GLY A 137 -4.18 10.27 20.51
C GLY A 137 -3.77 10.46 19.05
N GLY A 138 -3.90 11.68 18.54
CA GLY A 138 -3.60 12.03 17.14
C GLY A 138 -4.72 12.87 16.54
N THR A 139 -4.51 13.39 15.33
CA THR A 139 -5.49 14.28 14.66
C THR A 139 -5.86 13.78 13.27
N HIS A 140 -5.20 12.73 12.79
CA HIS A 140 -5.38 12.23 11.43
C HIS A 140 -5.85 10.78 11.39
N VAL A 141 -6.60 10.44 10.35
CA VAL A 141 -6.89 9.06 9.96
C VAL A 141 -6.12 8.74 8.70
N VAL A 142 -5.37 7.64 8.71
CA VAL A 142 -4.63 7.15 7.55
C VAL A 142 -5.35 5.93 6.99
N LEU A 143 -5.91 6.06 5.80
CA LEU A 143 -6.55 4.97 5.06
C LEU A 143 -5.55 4.41 4.06
N ILE A 144 -5.25 3.12 4.15
CA ILE A 144 -4.43 2.41 3.17
C ILE A 144 -5.36 1.78 2.15
N ASP A 145 -5.35 2.32 0.94
CA ASP A 145 -6.16 1.88 -0.19
C ASP A 145 -5.58 0.61 -0.81
N ARG A 146 -4.31 0.65 -1.25
CA ARG A 146 -3.69 -0.46 -1.98
C ARG A 146 -2.27 -0.70 -1.53
N ALA A 147 -1.89 -1.98 -1.49
CA ALA A 147 -0.52 -2.43 -1.38
C ALA A 147 -0.27 -3.56 -2.39
N ARG A 148 0.82 -3.47 -3.15
CA ARG A 148 1.22 -4.47 -4.14
C ARG A 148 2.70 -4.79 -3.97
N LEU A 149 3.01 -6.08 -4.03
CA LEU A 149 4.38 -6.61 -4.07
C LEU A 149 4.53 -7.45 -5.33
N ALA A 150 5.63 -7.27 -6.05
CA ALA A 150 5.94 -8.06 -7.24
C ALA A 150 5.95 -9.57 -6.92
N PRO A 151 5.39 -10.42 -7.80
CA PRO A 151 5.19 -11.85 -7.52
C PRO A 151 6.43 -12.59 -7.03
N ALA A 152 7.59 -12.36 -7.64
CA ALA A 152 8.83 -13.06 -7.29
C ALA A 152 9.34 -12.75 -5.86
N TRP A 153 8.89 -11.62 -5.27
CA TRP A 153 9.26 -11.22 -3.90
C TRP A 153 8.32 -11.79 -2.83
N ARG A 154 7.21 -12.42 -3.23
CA ARG A 154 6.22 -12.98 -2.29
C ARG A 154 6.79 -14.23 -1.64
N GLY A 155 6.57 -14.37 -0.33
CA GLY A 155 7.05 -15.54 0.42
C GLY A 155 8.55 -15.53 0.74
N LEU A 156 9.32 -14.54 0.26
CA LEU A 156 10.75 -14.40 0.57
C LEU A 156 10.95 -13.81 1.97
N GLY A 157 10.83 -14.63 3.01
CA GLY A 157 11.24 -14.23 4.38
C GLY A 157 10.48 -13.06 5.01
N GLY A 158 9.38 -12.60 4.40
CA GLY A 158 8.60 -11.47 4.90
C GLY A 158 8.98 -10.10 4.35
N VAL A 159 9.65 -10.00 3.20
CA VAL A 159 9.97 -8.71 2.54
C VAL A 159 8.78 -7.76 2.48
N GLY A 160 7.59 -8.23 2.07
CA GLY A 160 6.40 -7.38 2.03
C GLY A 160 6.07 -6.74 3.39
N ARG A 161 6.17 -7.50 4.48
CA ARG A 161 5.93 -7.00 5.85
C ARG A 161 6.99 -5.99 6.27
N LEU A 162 8.25 -6.25 5.94
CA LEU A 162 9.35 -5.32 6.19
C LEU A 162 9.11 -3.98 5.49
N LEU A 163 8.75 -4.03 4.20
CA LEU A 163 8.50 -2.84 3.39
C LEU A 163 7.29 -2.05 3.90
N ILE A 164 6.16 -2.72 4.16
CA ILE A 164 4.97 -2.08 4.72
C ILE A 164 5.31 -1.44 6.07
N GLY A 165 5.88 -2.20 7.01
CA GLY A 165 6.21 -1.70 8.34
C GLY A 165 7.18 -0.52 8.33
N ARG A 166 8.11 -0.48 7.37
CA ARG A 166 9.03 0.66 7.20
C ARG A 166 8.33 1.88 6.63
N LEU A 167 7.46 1.69 5.64
CA LEU A 167 6.74 2.78 4.96
C LEU A 167 5.61 3.37 5.83
N LEU A 168 4.96 2.57 6.68
CA LEU A 168 3.97 3.06 7.64
C LEU A 168 4.56 4.15 8.54
N ARG A 169 5.82 4.03 8.95
CA ARG A 169 6.48 5.07 9.78
C ARG A 169 6.54 6.45 9.11
N TRP A 170 6.45 6.50 7.79
CA TRP A 170 6.44 7.77 7.04
C TRP A 170 5.04 8.35 6.93
N THR A 171 4.04 7.49 6.75
CA THR A 171 2.66 7.91 6.46
C THR A 171 1.82 8.14 7.72
N THR A 172 2.24 7.61 8.87
CA THR A 172 1.44 7.61 10.11
C THR A 172 1.96 8.56 11.18
N ASN A 173 2.85 9.49 10.83
CA ASN A 173 3.35 10.49 11.77
C ASN A 173 2.17 11.43 12.12
N SER A 174 1.63 11.34 13.34
CA SER A 174 0.40 12.00 13.81
C SER A 174 -0.95 11.33 13.50
N ALA A 175 -0.94 10.07 13.05
CA ALA A 175 -2.17 9.30 12.89
C ALA A 175 -2.77 8.91 14.24
N ALA A 176 -4.04 9.22 14.46
CA ALA A 176 -4.85 8.65 15.53
C ALA A 176 -5.27 7.21 15.19
N LEU A 177 -5.57 6.97 13.91
CA LEU A 177 -6.01 5.70 13.39
C LEU A 177 -5.31 5.41 12.05
N VAL A 178 -4.94 4.14 11.86
CA VAL A 178 -4.48 3.63 10.57
C VAL A 178 -5.38 2.46 10.21
N ALA A 179 -6.08 2.56 9.09
CA ALA A 179 -7.04 1.56 8.67
C ALA A 179 -6.72 1.03 7.27
N THR A 180 -7.07 -0.22 7.03
CA THR A 180 -7.07 -0.82 5.68
C THR A 180 -8.24 -1.80 5.56
N HIS A 181 -8.70 -2.03 4.34
CA HIS A 181 -9.65 -3.09 4.03
C HIS A 181 -8.89 -4.22 3.29
N PRO A 182 -8.38 -5.22 4.03
CA PRO A 182 -7.51 -6.25 3.45
C PRO A 182 -8.29 -7.16 2.50
N PHE A 183 -8.06 -7.02 1.19
CA PHE A 183 -8.68 -7.83 0.15
C PHE A 183 -7.66 -8.21 -0.94
N PRO A 184 -7.70 -9.44 -1.49
CA PRO A 184 -6.74 -9.89 -2.50
C PRO A 184 -7.05 -9.28 -3.89
N ILE A 185 -6.39 -8.16 -4.20
CA ILE A 185 -6.62 -7.39 -5.44
C ILE A 185 -6.12 -8.06 -6.73
N ASP A 186 -5.24 -9.05 -6.62
CA ASP A 186 -4.64 -9.73 -7.78
C ASP A 186 -5.45 -10.95 -8.25
N ILE A 187 -6.61 -11.24 -7.65
CA ILE A 187 -7.50 -12.28 -8.15
C ILE A 187 -8.28 -11.71 -9.35
N PRO A 188 -8.08 -12.28 -10.57
CA PRO A 188 -8.87 -11.96 -11.75
C PRO A 188 -10.36 -12.04 -11.47
N VAL A 189 -11.14 -11.14 -12.07
CA VAL A 189 -12.58 -10.99 -11.75
C VAL A 189 -13.35 -12.29 -12.02
N ASP A 190 -13.00 -12.98 -13.10
CA ASP A 190 -13.55 -14.28 -13.51
C ASP A 190 -13.21 -15.44 -12.55
N GLU A 191 -12.19 -15.28 -11.71
CA GLU A 191 -11.79 -16.27 -10.71
C GLU A 191 -12.34 -15.94 -9.30
N ARG A 192 -13.02 -14.81 -9.12
CA ARG A 192 -13.59 -14.41 -7.80
C ARG A 192 -14.81 -15.23 -7.40
N ASP A 193 -15.47 -15.88 -8.36
CA ASP A 193 -16.59 -16.79 -8.11
C ASP A 193 -16.15 -18.09 -7.41
N ASP A 194 -14.85 -18.41 -7.44
CA ASP A 194 -14.26 -19.43 -6.57
C ASP A 194 -14.16 -18.91 -5.13
N THR A 195 -15.27 -19.06 -4.41
CA THR A 195 -15.41 -18.66 -3.00
C THR A 195 -14.34 -19.28 -2.09
N ALA A 196 -13.89 -20.50 -2.37
CA ALA A 196 -12.89 -21.18 -1.56
C ALA A 196 -11.49 -20.57 -1.76
N ARG A 197 -11.14 -20.26 -3.02
CA ARG A 197 -9.92 -19.52 -3.35
C ARG A 197 -9.96 -18.11 -2.75
N LEU A 198 -11.05 -17.38 -2.93
CA LEU A 198 -11.20 -16.02 -2.41
C LEU A 198 -11.02 -15.99 -0.88
N ALA A 199 -11.66 -16.91 -0.17
CA ALA A 199 -11.54 -17.02 1.29
C ALA A 199 -10.09 -17.32 1.72
N ARG A 200 -9.40 -18.22 1.02
CA ARG A 200 -8.01 -18.58 1.30
C ARG A 200 -7.06 -17.39 1.11
N GLU A 201 -7.13 -16.73 -0.04
CA GLU A 201 -6.26 -15.58 -0.34
C GLU A 201 -6.57 -14.39 0.58
N THR A 202 -7.84 -14.14 0.89
CA THR A 202 -8.25 -13.12 1.88
C THR A 202 -7.64 -13.40 3.24
N SER A 203 -7.67 -14.65 3.71
CA SER A 203 -7.06 -15.04 4.98
C SER A 203 -5.54 -14.79 5.00
N VAL A 204 -4.85 -15.01 3.88
CA VAL A 204 -3.40 -14.72 3.76
C VAL A 204 -3.12 -13.23 3.86
N VAL A 205 -3.90 -12.39 3.17
CA VAL A 205 -3.75 -10.92 3.23
C VAL A 205 -4.05 -10.42 4.64
N GLN A 206 -5.14 -10.87 5.26
CA GLN A 206 -5.50 -10.51 6.64
C GLN A 206 -4.41 -10.89 7.64
N LYS A 207 -3.86 -12.10 7.57
CA LYS A 207 -2.75 -12.53 8.43
C LYS A 207 -1.50 -11.67 8.26
N THR A 208 -1.25 -11.18 7.04
CA THR A 208 -0.13 -10.29 6.76
C THR A 208 -0.29 -8.98 7.52
N TRP A 209 -1.45 -8.34 7.43
CA TRP A 209 -1.75 -7.11 8.18
C TRP A 209 -1.79 -7.32 9.70
N GLN A 210 -2.37 -8.43 10.17
CA GLN A 210 -2.37 -8.78 11.59
C GLN A 210 -0.95 -8.93 12.16
N SER A 211 -0.02 -9.52 11.39
CA SER A 211 1.37 -9.63 11.82
C SER A 211 2.12 -8.29 11.91
N LEU A 212 1.53 -7.21 11.37
CA LEU A 212 2.01 -5.84 11.49
C LEU A 212 1.33 -5.06 12.63
N GLY A 213 0.45 -5.72 13.40
CA GLY A 213 -0.27 -5.12 14.53
C GLY A 213 -1.65 -4.57 14.19
N PHE A 214 -2.20 -4.86 13.01
CA PHE A 214 -3.59 -4.49 12.70
C PHE A 214 -4.56 -5.46 13.35
N GLU A 215 -5.63 -4.91 13.92
CA GLU A 215 -6.71 -5.68 14.53
C GLU A 215 -8.01 -5.45 13.77
N PRO A 216 -8.91 -6.45 13.68
CA PRO A 216 -10.25 -6.23 13.14
C PRO A 216 -10.98 -5.17 13.96
N VAL A 217 -11.61 -4.21 13.29
CA VAL A 217 -12.50 -3.25 13.94
C VAL A 217 -13.67 -4.04 14.58
N PRO A 218 -14.04 -3.77 15.84
CA PRO A 218 -15.22 -4.35 16.48
C PRO A 218 -16.47 -4.18 15.61
N ARG A 219 -17.43 -5.10 15.77
CA ARG A 219 -18.70 -5.08 15.04
C ARG A 219 -19.77 -4.34 15.80
#